data_AF-A0A0K1QTN7-F1
#
_entry.id   AF-A0A0K1QTN7-F1
#
_cell.length_a   1.000
_cell.length_b   1.000
_cell.length_c   1.000
_cell.angle_alpha   90.00
_cell.angle_beta   90.00
_cell.angle_gamma   90.00
#
_symmetry.space_group_name_H-M   'P 1'
#
loop_
_entity.id
_entity.type
_entity.pdbx_description
1 polymer ?
#
loop_
_entity_poly.entity_id
_entity_poly.type
_entity_poly.pdbx_seq_one_letter_code
_entity_poly.pdbx_strand_id
1 'polypeptide(L)'
;MTASTDTLLSTLEHCDMVEIDGLHAFEFSLDEDDNLHIECMDGRAAKRWEFTPAQIQAAIFDPALQSWVITGNSGEHRLVCMTAFRGDDDEDEVNEDA
;
A
#
# COMPACT_ATOMS: atom_id res chain seq x y z
N MET A 1 23.40 1.90 -1.82
CA MET A 1 22.10 2.10 -1.12
C MET A 1 21.20 2.85 -2.07
N THR A 2 20.49 2.12 -2.94
CA THR A 2 19.47 2.72 -3.79
C THR A 2 18.38 3.21 -2.87
N ALA A 3 18.14 4.52 -2.80
CA ALA A 3 17.04 5.08 -2.06
C ALA A 3 15.77 4.35 -2.49
N SER A 4 15.23 3.52 -1.58
CA SER A 4 13.92 2.90 -1.71
C SER A 4 12.97 4.07 -1.90
N THR A 5 12.63 4.36 -3.16
CA THR A 5 11.54 5.26 -3.45
C THR A 5 10.34 4.44 -3.06
N ASP A 6 9.98 4.49 -1.77
CA ASP A 6 8.74 3.91 -1.27
C ASP A 6 7.68 4.47 -2.21
N THR A 7 7.10 3.57 -2.98
CA THR A 7 6.00 3.83 -3.90
C THR A 7 4.90 2.91 -3.44
N LEU A 8 3.65 3.34 -3.61
CA LEU A 8 2.51 2.51 -3.24
C LEU A 8 2.63 1.10 -3.84
N LEU A 9 3.10 0.98 -5.08
CA LEU A 9 3.34 -0.31 -5.74
C LEU A 9 4.32 -1.19 -4.94
N SER A 10 5.49 -0.67 -4.60
CA SER A 10 6.49 -1.42 -3.83
C SER A 10 5.98 -1.79 -2.44
N THR A 11 5.23 -0.89 -1.79
CA THR A 11 4.58 -1.22 -0.51
C THR A 11 3.58 -2.36 -0.68
N LEU A 12 2.76 -2.35 -1.73
CA LEU A 12 1.77 -3.39 -2.02
C LEU A 12 2.39 -4.77 -2.28
N GLU A 13 3.55 -4.82 -2.96
CA GLU A 13 4.29 -6.07 -3.20
C GLU A 13 4.73 -6.76 -1.89
N HIS A 14 4.96 -5.98 -0.84
CA HIS A 14 5.36 -6.45 0.49
C HIS A 14 4.23 -6.43 1.52
N CYS A 15 3.04 -5.99 1.11
CA CYS A 15 1.87 -5.84 1.96
C CYS A 15 1.05 -7.12 1.99
N ASP A 16 0.57 -7.51 3.17
CA ASP A 16 -0.34 -8.65 3.30
C ASP A 16 -1.81 -8.19 3.29
N MET A 17 -2.10 -6.96 3.72
CA MET A 17 -3.46 -6.47 3.88
C MET A 17 -3.57 -4.97 3.60
N VAL A 18 -4.56 -4.59 2.79
CA VAL A 18 -4.83 -3.18 2.44
C VAL A 18 -6.15 -2.74 3.07
N GLU A 19 -6.19 -1.53 3.59
CA GLU A 19 -7.43 -0.86 3.98
C GLU A 19 -7.65 0.35 3.08
N ILE A 20 -8.87 0.52 2.55
CA ILE A 20 -9.26 1.68 1.75
C ILE A 20 -10.38 2.46 2.45
N ASP A 21 -10.16 3.74 2.76
CA ASP A 21 -11.11 4.62 3.45
C ASP A 21 -11.71 4.05 4.75
N GLY A 22 -10.92 3.27 5.51
CA GLY A 22 -11.40 2.59 6.72
C GLY A 22 -12.04 1.22 6.49
N LEU A 23 -12.06 0.71 5.25
CA LEU A 23 -12.60 -0.61 4.91
C LEU A 23 -11.46 -1.58 4.60
N HIS A 24 -11.39 -2.68 5.36
CA HIS A 24 -10.42 -3.73 5.11
C HIS A 24 -10.73 -4.43 3.78
N ALA A 25 -9.75 -4.44 2.87
CA ALA A 25 -9.77 -5.27 1.69
C ALA A 25 -9.67 -6.73 2.12
N PHE A 26 -10.57 -7.55 1.61
CA PHE A 26 -10.46 -8.99 1.78
C PHE A 26 -9.62 -9.62 0.67
N GLU A 27 -9.54 -8.96 -0.48
CA GLU A 27 -8.73 -9.37 -1.63
C GLU A 27 -8.18 -8.12 -2.33
N PHE A 28 -6.91 -8.17 -2.73
CA PHE A 28 -6.33 -7.21 -3.64
C PHE A 28 -5.34 -7.92 -4.56
N SER A 29 -5.21 -7.44 -5.79
CA SER A 29 -4.31 -8.02 -6.78
C SER A 29 -3.89 -6.98 -7.82
N LEU A 30 -2.76 -7.23 -8.46
CA LEU A 30 -2.30 -6.49 -9.63
C LEU A 30 -2.60 -7.34 -10.87
N ASP A 31 -3.11 -6.72 -11.93
CA ASP A 31 -3.32 -7.39 -13.22
C ASP A 31 -2.07 -7.36 -14.11
N GLU A 32 -2.20 -7.84 -15.36
CA GLU A 32 -1.10 -7.89 -16.34
C GLU A 32 -0.55 -6.50 -16.72
N ASP A 33 -1.34 -5.44 -16.49
CA ASP A 33 -0.99 -4.05 -16.78
C ASP A 33 -0.60 -3.28 -15.50
N ASP A 34 -0.35 -3.97 -14.38
CA ASP A 34 -0.07 -3.40 -13.05
C ASP A 34 -1.21 -2.51 -12.51
N ASN A 35 -2.46 -2.70 -12.97
CA ASN A 35 -3.59 -2.04 -12.35
C ASN A 35 -3.91 -2.73 -11.01
N LEU A 36 -4.11 -1.93 -9.98
CA LEU A 36 -4.47 -2.41 -8.65
C LEU A 36 -5.98 -2.58 -8.54
N HIS A 37 -6.39 -3.82 -8.29
CA HIS A 37 -7.76 -4.19 -7.99
C HIS A 37 -7.87 -4.43 -6.48
N ILE A 38 -8.80 -3.74 -5.82
CA ILE A 38 -9.08 -3.91 -4.40
C ILE A 38 -10.54 -4.26 -4.23
N GLU A 39 -10.81 -5.35 -3.50
CA GLU A 39 -12.16 -5.76 -3.13
C GLU A 39 -12.33 -5.77 -1.59
N CYS A 40 -13.35 -5.04 -1.12
CA CYS A 40 -13.74 -4.98 0.28
C CYS A 40 -15.19 -5.43 0.46
N MET A 41 -15.54 -5.85 1.68
CA MET A 41 -16.94 -6.06 2.07
C MET A 41 -17.39 -5.04 3.10
N ASP A 42 -18.37 -4.22 2.73
CA ASP A 42 -19.11 -3.33 3.63
C ASP A 42 -20.41 -4.03 4.08
N GLY A 43 -20.30 -4.80 5.16
CA GLY A 43 -21.38 -5.64 5.67
C GLY A 43 -21.75 -6.78 4.72
N ARG A 44 -22.76 -6.57 3.86
CA ARG A 44 -23.16 -7.52 2.81
C ARG A 44 -22.97 -7.00 1.39
N ALA A 45 -22.45 -5.78 1.23
CA ALA A 45 -22.17 -5.20 -0.07
C ALA A 45 -20.67 -5.32 -0.38
N ALA A 46 -20.34 -5.94 -1.53
CA ALA A 46 -18.98 -5.91 -2.05
C ALA A 46 -18.71 -4.55 -2.71
N LYS A 47 -17.58 -3.94 -2.35
CA LYS A 47 -17.07 -2.72 -2.97
C LYS A 47 -15.77 -3.05 -3.67
N ARG A 48 -15.62 -2.55 -4.91
CA ARG A 48 -14.45 -2.77 -5.75
C ARG A 48 -13.90 -1.44 -6.21
N TRP A 49 -12.58 -1.32 -6.14
CA TRP A 49 -11.83 -0.19 -6.67
C TRP A 49 -10.78 -0.72 -7.63
N GLU A 50 -10.54 0.06 -8.67
CA GLU A 50 -9.50 -0.18 -9.67
C GLU A 50 -8.69 1.10 -9.79
N PHE A 51 -7.37 0.97 -9.71
CA PHE A 51 -6.44 2.08 -9.87
C PHE A 51 -5.41 1.73 -10.95
N THR A 52 -5.23 2.62 -11.90
CA THR A 52 -4.21 2.49 -12.94
C THR A 52 -2.81 2.72 -12.37
N PRO A 53 -1.75 2.18 -13.02
CA PRO A 53 -0.36 2.44 -12.62
C PRO A 53 -0.03 3.92 -12.50
N ALA A 54 -0.61 4.76 -13.35
CA ALA A 54 -0.43 6.21 -13.30
C ALA A 54 -1.02 6.81 -12.00
N GLN A 55 -2.16 6.31 -11.53
CA GLN A 55 -2.76 6.73 -10.25
C GLN A 55 -1.96 6.20 -9.06
N ILE A 56 -1.48 4.95 -9.14
CA ILE A 56 -0.62 4.34 -8.11
C ILE A 56 0.69 5.11 -7.96
N GLN A 57 1.33 5.49 -9.08
CA GLN A 57 2.54 6.30 -9.06
C GLN A 57 2.30 7.75 -8.62
N ALA A 58 1.11 8.29 -8.86
CA ALA A 58 0.71 9.61 -8.37
C ALA A 58 0.29 9.59 -6.89
N ALA A 59 0.22 8.42 -6.25
CA ALA A 59 -0.14 8.31 -4.86
C ALA A 59 0.92 8.97 -3.97
N ILE A 60 0.48 9.69 -2.94
CA ILE A 60 1.35 10.42 -2.02
C ILE A 60 1.37 9.71 -0.69
N PHE A 61 2.57 9.36 -0.20
CA PHE A 61 2.72 8.82 1.14
C PHE A 61 2.53 9.91 2.20
N ASP A 62 1.66 9.62 3.15
CA ASP A 62 1.40 10.40 4.36
C ASP A 62 2.09 9.70 5.55
N PRO A 63 3.28 10.18 5.96
CA PRO A 63 4.03 9.56 7.04
C PRO A 63 3.38 9.76 8.42
N ALA A 64 2.50 10.76 8.58
CA ALA A 64 1.83 11.00 9.86
C ALA A 64 0.78 9.93 10.17
N LEU A 65 0.16 9.38 9.11
CA LEU A 65 -0.86 8.35 9.19
C LEU A 65 -0.37 6.99 8.67
N GLN A 66 0.89 6.88 8.25
CA GLN A 66 1.48 5.71 7.59
C GLN A 66 0.56 5.15 6.50
N SER A 67 0.10 6.04 5.62
CA SER A 67 -0.93 5.72 4.62
C SER A 67 -0.63 6.41 3.30
N TRP A 68 -1.23 5.92 2.23
CA TRP A 68 -1.09 6.44 0.88
C TRP A 68 -2.38 7.14 0.47
N VAL A 69 -2.26 8.34 -0.07
CA VAL A 69 -3.37 9.10 -0.64
C VAL A 69 -3.36 8.93 -2.15
N ILE A 70 -4.39 8.29 -2.70
CA ILE A 70 -4.53 8.01 -4.13
C ILE A 70 -5.80 8.66 -4.68
N THR A 71 -5.73 9.24 -5.87
CA THR A 71 -6.92 9.80 -6.54
C THR A 71 -7.41 8.83 -7.61
N GLY A 72 -8.53 8.15 -7.33
CA GLY A 72 -9.23 7.25 -8.24
C GLY A 72 -10.31 7.94 -9.05
N ASN A 73 -11.09 7.15 -9.78
CA ASN A 73 -12.24 7.65 -10.55
C ASN A 73 -13.41 8.13 -9.66
N SER A 74 -13.52 7.60 -8.44
CA SER A 74 -14.57 7.95 -7.48
C SER A 74 -14.19 9.12 -6.56
N GLY A 75 -12.93 9.57 -6.60
CA GLY A 75 -12.41 10.63 -5.75
C GLY A 75 -11.05 10.29 -5.15
N GLU A 76 -10.67 11.06 -4.13
CA GLU A 76 -9.50 10.77 -3.30
C GLU A 76 -9.84 9.65 -2.31
N HIS A 77 -8.95 8.68 -2.21
CA HIS A 77 -9.05 7.53 -1.32
C HIS A 77 -7.76 7.40 -0.50
N ARG A 78 -7.90 6.90 0.72
CA ARG A 78 -6.76 6.60 1.59
C ARG A 78 -6.52 5.10 1.66
N LEU A 79 -5.33 4.67 1.29
CA LEU A 79 -4.87 3.29 1.37
C LEU A 79 -3.92 3.11 2.54
N VAL A 80 -4.25 2.27 3.50
CA VAL A 80 -3.33 1.85 4.57
C VAL A 80 -2.81 0.47 4.21
N CYS A 81 -1.51 0.37 3.95
CA CYS A 81 -0.85 -0.91 3.69
C CYS A 81 -0.36 -1.48 5.02
N MET A 82 -0.97 -2.57 5.48
CA MET A 82 -0.56 -3.30 6.65
C MET A 82 0.36 -4.43 6.22
N THR A 83 1.66 -4.24 6.43
CA THR A 83 2.62 -5.32 6.36
C THR A 83 2.52 -6.10 7.67
N ALA A 84 2.43 -7.43 7.61
CA ALA A 84 2.74 -8.20 8.81
C ALA A 84 4.21 -7.92 9.08
N PHE A 85 4.54 -7.26 10.20
CA PHE A 85 5.91 -6.97 10.61
C PHE A 85 6.77 -8.24 10.49
N ARG A 86 7.41 -8.45 9.35
CA ARG A 86 8.61 -9.26 9.24
C ARG A 86 9.65 -8.28 9.74
N GLY A 87 10.00 -8.41 11.03
CA GLY A 87 10.87 -7.49 11.75
C GLY A 87 11.91 -6.93 10.80
N ASP A 88 11.78 -5.65 10.49
CA ASP A 88 12.84 -4.88 9.87
C ASP A 88 13.86 -4.74 10.98
N ASP A 89 14.67 -5.78 11.06
CA ASP A 89 15.88 -5.86 11.83
C ASP A 89 16.86 -4.93 11.11
N ASP A 90 16.67 -3.63 11.34
CA ASP A 90 17.76 -2.66 11.27
C ASP A 90 18.76 -3.05 12.39
N GLU A 91 19.39 -4.22 12.26
CA GLU A 91 20.72 -4.46 12.80
C GLU A 91 21.67 -3.61 11.93
N ASP A 92 21.63 -2.30 12.13
CA ASP A 92 22.76 -1.43 11.86
C ASP A 92 23.91 -1.94 12.73
N GLU A 93 24.69 -2.84 12.15
CA GLU A 93 25.95 -3.37 12.62
C GLU A 93 26.93 -2.20 12.86
N VAL A 94 26.83 -1.53 14.02
CA VAL A 94 27.79 -0.50 14.44
C VAL A 94 28.86 -1.10 15.34
N ASN A 95 29.86 -1.64 14.64
CA ASN A 95 31.29 -1.40 14.84
C ASN A 95 32.05 -2.31 15.83
N GLU A 96 32.84 -3.19 15.23
CA GLU A 96 34.09 -3.74 15.75
C GLU A 96 35.03 -2.67 16.35
N ASP A 97 35.79 -3.12 17.36
CA ASP A 97 36.97 -2.50 18.01
C ASP A 97 36.77 -1.45 19.12
N ALA A 98 37.00 -1.93 20.37
CA ALA A 98 37.75 -1.23 21.41
C ALA A 98 38.50 -2.24 22.31
#